data_AF-A0A0K8QFE2-F1
#
_entry.id   AF-A0A0K8QFE2-F1
#
_cell.length_a   1.000
_cell.length_b   1.000
_cell.length_c   1.000
_cell.angle_alpha   90.00
_cell.angle_beta   90.00
_cell.angle_gamma   90.00
#
_symmetry.space_group_name_H-M   'P 1'
#
loop_
_entity.id
_entity.type
_entity.pdbx_description
1 polymer ?
#
loop_
_entity_poly.entity_id
_entity_poly.type
_entity_poly.pdbx_seq_one_letter_code
_entity_poly.pdbx_strand_id
1 'polypeptide(L)'
;MRLAYRTSFLKRASASWNKSSSCCAARPGKVVADLSIARGLDYYTGTVVETVLVGHEQLGSICSGGRYDALASKGNRKFPGVGLSIGVTRLVSRILSQEFATASRSVPTAVLVALNNDDSWSAAQDVAAQLRGRGIATEVAAKAEKFGKQIKFADRRGIPFVWFTDDDGKHQVKDIRTGEQVDADPANWEPSPEDLHVRITTR
;
A
#
# COMPACT_ATOMS: atom_id res chain seq x y z
N MET A 1 -23.98 1.48 1.67
CA MET A 1 -24.06 2.00 0.28
C MET A 1 -25.38 2.71 0.11
N ARG A 2 -25.36 3.95 -0.36
CA ARG A 2 -26.53 4.78 -0.64
C ARG A 2 -26.69 4.92 -2.15
N LEU A 3 -27.93 4.94 -2.62
CA LEU A 3 -28.27 4.86 -4.04
C LEU A 3 -29.32 5.91 -4.40
N ALA A 4 -29.09 6.63 -5.49
CA ALA A 4 -29.90 7.77 -5.88
C ALA A 4 -30.06 7.89 -7.39
N TYR A 5 -31.00 8.75 -7.80
CA TYR A 5 -31.27 9.06 -9.20
C TYR A 5 -31.25 10.57 -9.41
N ARG A 6 -30.68 11.03 -10.53
CA ARG A 6 -30.75 12.44 -10.91
C ARG A 6 -32.17 12.80 -11.40
N THR A 7 -32.72 13.88 -10.86
CA THR A 7 -34.14 14.28 -10.93
C THR A 7 -34.62 14.86 -12.26
N SER A 8 -33.77 14.99 -13.29
CA SER A 8 -34.19 15.57 -14.58
C SER A 8 -35.00 14.62 -15.49
N PHE A 9 -35.37 13.41 -15.03
CA PHE A 9 -36.07 12.40 -15.87
C PHE A 9 -37.14 11.59 -15.11
N LEU A 10 -38.22 12.24 -14.67
CA LEU A 10 -39.33 11.62 -13.92
C LEU A 10 -40.10 10.52 -14.69
N LYS A 11 -40.05 10.44 -16.03
CA LYS A 11 -40.76 9.40 -16.81
C LYS A 11 -40.02 8.05 -16.93
N ARG A 12 -38.70 7.99 -16.71
CA ARG A 12 -37.90 6.74 -16.73
C ARG A 12 -37.54 6.22 -15.32
N ALA A 13 -37.87 7.00 -14.30
CA ALA A 13 -37.49 6.73 -12.92
C ALA A 13 -38.19 5.50 -12.30
N SER A 14 -39.41 5.16 -12.74
CA SER A 14 -40.23 4.10 -12.10
C SER A 14 -39.65 2.68 -12.28
N ALA A 15 -39.20 2.33 -13.49
CA ALA A 15 -38.65 0.99 -13.78
C ALA A 15 -37.27 0.77 -13.13
N SER A 16 -36.46 1.84 -13.01
CA SER A 16 -35.18 1.77 -12.32
C SER A 16 -35.37 1.79 -10.79
N TRP A 17 -36.38 2.51 -10.29
CA TRP A 17 -36.77 2.49 -8.88
C TRP A 17 -37.12 1.07 -8.40
N ASN A 18 -37.93 0.32 -9.15
CA ASN A 18 -38.31 -1.05 -8.80
C ASN A 18 -37.10 -2.00 -8.71
N LYS A 19 -36.07 -1.79 -9.54
CA LYS A 19 -34.82 -2.57 -9.46
C LYS A 19 -33.98 -2.16 -8.25
N SER A 20 -33.96 -0.88 -7.91
CA SER A 20 -33.23 -0.37 -6.75
C SER A 20 -33.88 -0.75 -5.43
N SER A 21 -35.21 -0.70 -5.33
CA SER A 21 -35.96 -1.19 -4.17
C SER A 21 -35.80 -2.69 -4.00
N SER A 22 -35.74 -3.46 -5.09
CA SER A 22 -35.38 -4.88 -5.08
C SER A 22 -33.97 -5.12 -4.52
N CYS A 23 -32.96 -4.32 -4.92
CA CYS A 23 -31.61 -4.38 -4.34
C CYS A 23 -31.58 -4.05 -2.84
N CYS A 24 -32.34 -3.05 -2.39
CA CYS A 24 -32.46 -2.70 -0.97
C CYS A 24 -33.10 -3.85 -0.18
N ALA A 25 -34.16 -4.46 -0.72
CA ALA A 25 -34.82 -5.62 -0.12
C ALA A 25 -33.90 -6.85 -0.07
N ALA A 26 -33.07 -7.05 -1.09
CA ALA A 26 -32.11 -8.16 -1.14
C ALA A 26 -30.94 -8.00 -0.15
N ARG A 27 -30.57 -6.77 0.23
CA ARG A 27 -29.52 -6.50 1.23
C ARG A 27 -29.91 -5.38 2.20
N PRO A 28 -30.80 -5.68 3.16
CA PRO A 28 -31.27 -4.72 4.15
C PRO A 28 -30.10 -4.08 4.92
N GLY A 29 -30.16 -2.76 5.15
CA GLY A 29 -29.14 -2.00 5.88
C GLY A 29 -27.81 -1.79 5.15
N LYS A 30 -27.53 -2.52 4.06
CA LYS A 30 -26.30 -2.34 3.26
C LYS A 30 -26.54 -1.46 2.03
N VAL A 31 -27.73 -1.49 1.46
CA VAL A 31 -28.17 -0.62 0.35
C VAL A 31 -29.38 0.20 0.80
N VAL A 32 -29.28 1.52 0.66
CA VAL A 32 -30.33 2.46 1.03
C VAL A 32 -30.64 3.36 -0.15
N ALA A 33 -31.91 3.53 -0.50
CA ALA A 33 -32.32 4.52 -1.48
C ALA A 33 -32.36 5.90 -0.81
N ASP A 34 -31.52 6.82 -1.29
CA ASP A 34 -31.37 8.16 -0.73
C ASP A 34 -31.54 9.18 -1.86
N LEU A 35 -32.68 9.89 -1.88
CA LEU A 35 -33.00 10.85 -2.94
C LEU A 35 -32.25 12.18 -2.79
N SER A 36 -31.51 12.39 -1.70
CA SER A 36 -30.76 13.64 -1.46
C SER A 36 -29.43 13.70 -2.22
N ILE A 37 -28.94 12.57 -2.73
CA ILE A 37 -27.63 12.51 -3.37
C ILE A 37 -27.72 13.06 -4.79
N ALA A 38 -27.01 14.17 -5.02
CA ALA A 38 -26.71 14.72 -6.33
C ALA A 38 -25.19 14.81 -6.50
N ARG A 39 -24.64 14.21 -7.57
CA ARG A 39 -23.20 14.28 -7.86
C ARG A 39 -22.88 15.48 -8.73
N GLY A 40 -21.71 16.08 -8.49
CA GLY A 40 -21.19 17.24 -9.23
C GLY A 40 -20.67 16.95 -10.64
N LEU A 41 -20.96 15.77 -11.21
CA LEU A 41 -20.53 15.40 -12.56
C LEU A 41 -21.77 15.17 -13.42
N ASP A 42 -21.88 15.92 -14.50
CA ASP A 42 -23.06 15.99 -15.38
C ASP A 42 -23.21 14.78 -16.31
N TYR A 43 -22.16 13.97 -16.47
CA TYR A 43 -22.16 12.79 -17.34
C TYR A 43 -23.02 11.62 -16.83
N TYR A 44 -23.48 11.64 -15.57
CA TYR A 44 -24.36 10.59 -15.06
C TYR A 44 -25.76 10.72 -15.65
N THR A 45 -26.24 9.63 -16.23
CA THR A 45 -27.52 9.57 -16.97
C THR A 45 -28.57 8.66 -16.31
N GLY A 46 -28.22 8.01 -15.20
CA GLY A 46 -29.08 7.04 -14.52
C GLY A 46 -28.76 6.91 -13.04
N THR A 47 -28.71 5.68 -12.54
CA THR A 47 -28.39 5.39 -11.14
C THR A 47 -27.03 5.97 -10.75
N VAL A 48 -26.97 6.54 -9.56
CA VAL A 48 -25.76 7.00 -8.91
C VAL A 48 -25.63 6.27 -7.57
N VAL A 49 -24.40 5.91 -7.21
CA VAL A 49 -24.10 5.22 -5.95
C VAL A 49 -23.02 5.95 -5.18
N GLU A 50 -23.18 5.99 -3.88
CA GLU A 50 -22.16 6.44 -2.93
C GLU A 50 -22.01 5.42 -1.81
N THR A 51 -20.79 5.23 -1.33
CA THR A 51 -20.50 4.28 -0.27
C THR A 51 -19.76 5.00 0.83
N VAL A 52 -20.39 5.02 2.01
CA VAL A 52 -19.76 5.44 3.26
C VAL A 52 -19.30 4.20 4.02
N LEU A 53 -18.26 4.38 4.83
CA LEU A 53 -17.77 3.36 5.74
C LEU A 53 -18.49 3.52 7.09
N VAL A 54 -19.17 2.47 7.55
CA VAL A 54 -19.97 2.52 8.78
C VAL A 54 -19.04 2.72 9.99
N GLY A 55 -19.39 3.65 10.87
CA GLY A 55 -18.55 4.07 12.01
C GLY A 55 -17.39 5.01 11.64
N HIS A 56 -17.28 5.35 10.35
CA HIS A 56 -16.27 6.26 9.80
C HIS A 56 -16.88 7.23 8.79
N GLU A 57 -18.12 7.66 9.04
CA GLU A 57 -18.91 8.53 8.17
C GLU A 57 -18.23 9.88 7.88
N GLN A 58 -17.39 10.36 8.80
CA GLN A 58 -16.58 11.58 8.65
C GLN A 58 -15.58 11.53 7.50
N LEU A 59 -15.23 10.34 7.00
CA LEU A 59 -14.38 10.20 5.80
C LEU A 59 -15.14 10.58 4.52
N GLY A 60 -16.47 10.70 4.60
CA GLY A 60 -17.34 10.91 3.45
C GLY A 60 -17.42 9.68 2.55
N SER A 61 -17.71 9.91 1.27
CA SER A 61 -17.85 8.83 0.30
C SER A 61 -16.49 8.25 -0.10
N ILE A 62 -16.34 6.94 0.10
CA ILE A 62 -15.13 6.16 -0.17
C ILE A 62 -15.16 5.51 -1.55
N CYS A 63 -16.34 5.07 -1.98
CA CYS A 63 -16.55 4.50 -3.31
C CYS A 63 -17.77 5.16 -3.93
N SER A 64 -17.67 5.61 -5.17
CA SER A 64 -18.76 6.28 -5.86
C SER A 64 -18.79 5.90 -7.32
N GLY A 65 -19.98 5.94 -7.92
CA GLY A 65 -20.14 5.55 -9.30
C GLY A 65 -21.55 5.75 -9.80
N GLY A 66 -21.82 5.18 -10.96
CA GLY A 66 -23.13 5.25 -11.56
C GLY A 66 -23.16 4.89 -13.03
N ARG A 67 -24.33 5.07 -13.63
CA ARG A 67 -24.62 4.79 -15.03
C ARG A 67 -24.42 6.01 -15.90
N TYR A 68 -23.67 5.86 -16.99
CA TYR A 68 -23.38 6.88 -17.97
C TYR A 68 -23.62 6.35 -19.39
N ASP A 69 -24.64 6.89 -20.06
CA ASP A 69 -25.05 6.44 -21.40
C ASP A 69 -24.43 7.28 -22.51
N ALA A 70 -23.96 8.49 -22.16
CA ALA A 70 -23.51 9.50 -23.09
C ALA A 70 -22.02 9.84 -22.97
N LEU A 71 -21.29 9.20 -22.04
CA LEU A 71 -19.88 9.51 -21.80
C LEU A 71 -18.97 9.11 -22.96
N ALA A 72 -19.27 7.98 -23.62
CA ALA A 72 -18.50 7.49 -24.75
C ALA A 72 -19.41 7.35 -25.99
N SER A 73 -18.97 7.91 -27.12
CA SER A 73 -19.68 7.83 -28.39
C SER A 73 -18.73 7.82 -29.59
N LYS A 74 -19.19 7.26 -30.71
CA LYS A 74 -18.51 7.30 -32.01
C LYS A 74 -19.56 7.51 -33.11
N GLY A 75 -19.60 8.71 -33.68
CA GLY A 75 -20.70 9.13 -34.56
C GLY A 75 -22.05 9.07 -33.84
N ASN A 76 -23.06 8.47 -34.45
CA ASN A 76 -24.39 8.29 -33.84
C ASN A 76 -24.47 7.13 -32.83
N ARG A 77 -23.41 6.34 -32.68
CA ARG A 77 -23.39 5.20 -31.75
C ARG A 77 -22.96 5.67 -30.36
N LYS A 78 -23.80 5.39 -29.35
CA LYS A 78 -23.50 5.58 -27.93
C LYS A 78 -23.03 4.27 -27.30
N PHE A 79 -22.16 4.37 -26.30
CA PHE A 79 -21.66 3.23 -25.53
C PHE A 79 -22.05 3.38 -24.05
N PRO A 80 -23.21 2.84 -23.66
CA PRO A 80 -23.64 2.87 -22.27
C PRO A 80 -22.71 2.10 -21.35
N GLY A 81 -22.43 2.67 -20.18
CA GLY A 81 -21.56 2.06 -19.19
C GLY A 81 -22.08 2.24 -17.77
N VAL A 82 -21.58 1.38 -16.90
CA VAL A 82 -21.65 1.54 -15.44
C VAL A 82 -20.23 1.41 -14.91
N GLY A 83 -19.90 2.25 -13.93
CA GLY A 83 -18.57 2.27 -13.36
C GLY A 83 -18.60 2.81 -11.95
N LEU A 84 -17.54 2.50 -11.21
CA LEU A 84 -17.29 3.01 -9.88
C LEU A 84 -15.80 3.33 -9.74
N SER A 85 -15.50 4.23 -8.82
CA SER A 85 -14.15 4.57 -8.41
C SER A 85 -14.04 4.44 -6.90
N ILE A 86 -12.88 3.95 -6.46
CA ILE A 86 -12.55 3.74 -5.05
C ILE A 86 -11.48 4.76 -4.67
N GLY A 87 -11.75 5.56 -3.64
CA GLY A 87 -10.80 6.50 -3.05
C GLY A 87 -9.79 5.77 -2.16
N VAL A 88 -8.79 5.14 -2.79
CA VAL A 88 -7.75 4.34 -2.09
C VAL A 88 -7.02 5.16 -1.02
N THR A 89 -6.69 6.42 -1.29
CA THR A 89 -6.02 7.30 -0.32
C THR A 89 -6.79 7.40 1.00
N ARG A 90 -8.12 7.59 0.96
CA ARG A 90 -8.95 7.71 2.16
C ARG A 90 -8.98 6.40 2.96
N LEU A 91 -9.04 5.26 2.26
CA LEU A 91 -9.01 3.94 2.89
C LEU A 91 -7.69 3.67 3.58
N VAL A 92 -6.57 3.85 2.86
CA VAL A 92 -5.23 3.58 3.39
C VAL A 92 -4.93 4.49 4.58
N SER A 93 -5.22 5.79 4.48
CA SER A 93 -5.04 6.71 5.61
C SER A 93 -5.85 6.28 6.85
N ARG A 94 -7.06 5.75 6.67
CA ARG A 94 -7.85 5.25 7.80
C ARG A 94 -7.27 3.97 8.39
N ILE A 95 -6.88 3.01 7.55
CA ILE A 95 -6.27 1.74 7.97
C ILE A 95 -5.01 2.01 8.82
N LEU A 96 -4.14 2.91 8.36
CA LEU A 96 -2.91 3.26 9.06
C LEU A 96 -3.19 4.05 10.36
N SER A 97 -4.11 5.02 10.35
CA SER A 97 -4.43 5.83 11.54
C SER A 97 -5.18 5.09 12.66
N GLN A 98 -5.73 3.92 12.38
CA GLN A 98 -6.38 3.06 13.37
C GLN A 98 -5.52 1.84 13.74
N GLU A 99 -4.29 1.77 13.24
CA GLU A 99 -3.40 0.62 13.42
C GLU A 99 -4.05 -0.72 13.02
N PHE A 100 -4.96 -0.70 12.05
CA PHE A 100 -5.56 -1.94 11.51
C PHE A 100 -4.54 -2.78 10.75
N ALA A 101 -3.46 -2.15 10.28
CA ALA A 101 -2.33 -2.82 9.66
C ALA A 101 -1.04 -2.10 10.07
N THR A 102 -0.09 -2.87 10.61
CA THR A 102 1.24 -2.38 11.00
C THR A 102 2.30 -3.22 10.29
N ALA A 103 3.30 -2.55 9.71
CA ALA A 103 4.43 -3.24 9.11
C ALA A 103 5.45 -3.64 10.20
N SER A 104 6.04 -4.82 10.09
CA SER A 104 7.08 -5.29 11.02
C SER A 104 8.33 -4.42 11.03
N ARG A 105 8.58 -3.65 9.95
CA ARG A 105 9.61 -2.62 9.85
C ARG A 105 9.28 -1.58 8.78
N SER A 106 9.93 -0.42 8.85
CA SER A 106 9.69 0.74 7.98
C SER A 106 10.25 0.62 6.56
N VAL A 107 11.23 -0.26 6.34
CA VAL A 107 11.90 -0.46 5.05
C VAL A 107 11.97 -1.94 4.70
N PRO A 108 11.97 -2.32 3.41
CA PRO A 108 12.13 -3.72 3.02
C PRO A 108 13.51 -4.28 3.34
N THR A 109 14.52 -3.41 3.42
CA THR A 109 15.93 -3.74 3.64
C THR A 109 16.16 -4.47 4.97
N ALA A 110 16.77 -5.64 4.88
CA ALA A 110 17.17 -6.48 6.01
C ALA A 110 18.62 -6.19 6.43
N VAL A 111 19.52 -5.94 5.47
CA VAL A 111 20.96 -5.78 5.72
C VAL A 111 21.47 -4.46 5.14
N LEU A 112 22.27 -3.74 5.92
CA LEU A 112 23.10 -2.64 5.46
C LEU A 112 24.57 -3.08 5.42
N VAL A 113 25.21 -3.07 4.25
CA VAL A 113 26.66 -3.28 4.14
C VAL A 113 27.36 -1.97 4.43
N ALA A 114 28.16 -1.97 5.49
CA ALA A 114 28.95 -0.82 5.91
C ALA A 114 30.20 -0.66 5.04
N LEU A 115 30.67 0.57 4.92
CA LEU A 115 31.92 0.91 4.24
C LEU A 115 33.01 1.25 5.25
N ASN A 116 34.19 0.65 5.11
CA ASN A 116 35.36 0.99 5.94
C ASN A 116 35.98 2.30 5.47
N ASN A 117 36.19 2.41 4.16
CA ASN A 117 36.75 3.55 3.44
C ASN A 117 36.06 3.69 2.08
N ASP A 118 36.32 4.78 1.36
CA ASP A 118 35.65 5.05 0.08
C ASP A 118 36.02 4.02 -1.01
N ASP A 119 37.21 3.40 -0.92
CA ASP A 119 37.66 2.35 -1.85
C ASP A 119 36.95 1.01 -1.62
N SER A 120 36.32 0.82 -0.45
CA SER A 120 35.59 -0.41 -0.09
C SER A 120 34.27 -0.57 -0.84
N TRP A 121 33.84 0.44 -1.60
CA TRP A 121 32.52 0.46 -2.23
C TRP A 121 32.29 -0.70 -3.19
N SER A 122 33.28 -1.04 -4.01
CA SER A 122 33.16 -2.16 -4.97
C SER A 122 32.97 -3.49 -4.24
N ALA A 123 33.83 -3.80 -3.26
CA ALA A 123 33.73 -5.03 -2.48
C ALA A 123 32.41 -5.12 -1.70
N ALA A 124 31.92 -4.00 -1.18
CA ALA A 124 30.62 -3.94 -0.51
C ALA A 124 29.44 -4.21 -1.47
N GLN A 125 29.52 -3.76 -2.73
CA GLN A 125 28.53 -4.11 -3.74
C GLN A 125 28.56 -5.58 -4.11
N ASP A 126 29.74 -6.22 -4.15
CA ASP A 126 29.85 -7.65 -4.42
C ASP A 126 29.17 -8.48 -3.33
N VAL A 127 29.38 -8.13 -2.05
CA VAL A 127 28.65 -8.71 -0.92
C VAL A 127 27.15 -8.49 -1.06
N ALA A 128 26.73 -7.25 -1.35
CA ALA A 128 25.31 -6.94 -1.50
C ALA A 128 24.68 -7.69 -2.68
N ALA A 129 25.40 -7.90 -3.78
CA ALA A 129 24.94 -8.67 -4.93
C ALA A 129 24.73 -10.15 -4.57
N GLN A 130 25.66 -10.75 -3.80
CA GLN A 130 25.51 -12.14 -3.33
C GLN A 130 24.27 -12.29 -2.43
N LEU A 131 24.09 -11.40 -1.45
CA LEU A 131 22.92 -11.42 -0.57
C LEU A 131 21.60 -11.21 -1.34
N ARG A 132 21.56 -10.23 -2.26
CA ARG A 132 20.38 -9.97 -3.11
C ARG A 132 20.08 -11.14 -4.05
N GLY A 133 21.11 -11.79 -4.60
CA GLY A 133 20.97 -12.98 -5.44
C GLY A 133 20.29 -14.15 -4.73
N ARG A 134 20.35 -14.16 -3.39
CA ARG A 134 19.69 -15.12 -2.50
C ARG A 134 18.35 -14.61 -1.93
N GLY A 135 17.87 -13.47 -2.41
CA GLY A 135 16.60 -12.88 -1.98
C GLY A 135 16.66 -12.06 -0.69
N ILE A 136 17.85 -11.78 -0.15
CA ILE A 136 18.03 -10.94 1.04
C ILE A 136 18.08 -9.48 0.59
N ALA A 137 17.12 -8.68 1.07
CA ALA A 137 17.06 -7.25 0.74
C ALA A 137 18.22 -6.49 1.40
N THR A 138 19.17 -6.03 0.59
CA THR A 138 20.42 -5.43 1.08
C THR A 138 20.68 -4.05 0.46
N GLU A 139 21.10 -3.09 1.28
CA GLU A 139 21.62 -1.77 0.87
C GLU A 139 23.11 -1.67 1.19
N VAL A 140 23.84 -0.82 0.45
CA VAL A 140 25.23 -0.46 0.78
C VAL A 140 25.22 0.97 1.30
N ALA A 141 26.01 1.26 2.34
CA ALA A 141 26.14 2.61 2.86
C ALA A 141 26.59 3.58 1.75
N ALA A 142 26.02 4.79 1.74
CA ALA A 142 26.27 5.76 0.66
C ALA A 142 27.68 6.38 0.71
N LYS A 143 28.31 6.40 1.89
CA LYS A 143 29.63 6.99 2.14
C LYS A 143 30.34 6.21 3.23
N ALA A 144 31.67 6.18 3.18
CA ALA A 144 32.45 5.69 4.31
C ALA A 144 32.37 6.68 5.47
N GLU A 145 31.86 6.22 6.60
CA GLU A 145 31.82 6.98 7.85
C GLU A 145 32.19 6.05 9.01
N LYS A 146 32.44 6.62 10.19
CA LYS A 146 32.60 5.81 11.41
C LYS A 146 31.42 4.84 11.56
N PHE A 147 31.68 3.55 11.81
CA PHE A 147 30.64 2.52 11.90
C PHE A 147 29.50 2.88 12.84
N GLY A 148 29.78 3.58 13.96
CA GLY A 148 28.73 4.06 14.85
C GLY A 148 27.69 4.97 14.19
N LYS A 149 28.07 5.76 13.17
CA LYS A 149 27.12 6.55 12.37
C LYS A 149 26.31 5.67 11.41
N GLN A 150 26.95 4.70 10.77
CA GLN A 150 26.29 3.77 9.83
C GLN A 150 25.29 2.86 10.57
N ILE A 151 25.65 2.37 11.76
CA ILE A 151 24.74 1.63 12.65
C ILE A 151 23.55 2.50 13.06
N LYS A 152 23.78 3.77 13.47
CA LYS A 152 22.69 4.71 13.78
C LYS A 152 21.79 5.00 12.58
N PHE A 153 22.34 4.97 11.37
CA PHE A 153 21.56 5.09 10.14
C PHE A 153 20.67 3.86 9.93
N ALA A 154 21.22 2.65 10.08
CA ALA A 154 20.46 1.40 10.01
C ALA A 154 19.32 1.38 11.04
N ASP A 155 19.63 1.71 12.29
CA ASP A 155 18.67 1.79 13.39
C ASP A 155 17.52 2.76 13.09
N ARG A 156 17.85 4.00 12.69
CA ARG A 156 16.84 5.01 12.31
C ARG A 156 15.93 4.56 11.17
N ARG A 157 16.45 3.78 10.23
CA ARG A 157 15.68 3.26 9.09
C ARG A 157 14.88 2.00 9.44
N GLY A 158 15.20 1.34 10.55
CA GLY A 158 14.64 0.04 10.94
C GLY A 158 15.25 -1.14 10.18
N ILE A 159 16.52 -1.04 9.78
CA ILE A 159 17.28 -2.13 9.15
C ILE A 159 17.91 -2.99 10.27
N PRO A 160 17.55 -4.27 10.42
CA PRO A 160 17.95 -5.07 11.59
C PRO A 160 19.42 -5.50 11.60
N PHE A 161 20.06 -5.63 10.43
CA PHE A 161 21.44 -6.14 10.35
C PHE A 161 22.39 -5.16 9.69
N VAL A 162 23.62 -5.09 10.21
CA VAL A 162 24.73 -4.38 9.58
C VAL A 162 25.84 -5.36 9.29
N TRP A 163 26.28 -5.39 8.03
CA TRP A 163 27.35 -6.23 7.54
C TRP A 163 28.65 -5.45 7.50
N PHE A 164 29.72 -6.02 8.03
CA PHE A 164 31.07 -5.48 8.04
C PHE A 164 31.99 -6.41 7.26
N THR A 165 32.91 -5.82 6.53
CA THR A 165 34.00 -6.53 5.85
C THR A 165 35.29 -6.00 6.43
N ASP A 166 36.14 -6.88 6.94
CA ASP A 166 37.47 -6.53 7.43
C ASP A 166 38.47 -6.44 6.28
N ASP A 167 39.63 -5.84 6.52
CA ASP A 167 40.68 -5.65 5.51
C ASP A 167 41.26 -7.00 5.02
N ASP A 168 41.19 -8.05 5.85
CA ASP A 168 41.56 -9.43 5.52
C ASP A 168 40.50 -10.17 4.67
N GLY A 169 39.40 -9.50 4.30
CA GLY A 169 38.28 -10.09 3.57
C GLY A 169 37.35 -10.97 4.42
N LYS A 170 37.54 -10.97 5.74
CA LYS A 170 36.61 -11.63 6.68
C LYS A 170 35.34 -10.81 6.81
N HIS A 171 34.21 -11.48 6.98
CA HIS A 171 32.93 -10.80 7.12
C HIS A 171 32.29 -11.07 8.47
N GLN A 172 31.62 -10.05 8.99
CA GLN A 172 30.84 -10.14 10.22
C GLN A 172 29.50 -9.47 10.02
N VAL A 173 28.48 -10.00 10.69
CA VAL A 173 27.15 -9.42 10.69
C VAL A 173 26.73 -9.15 12.12
N LYS A 174 26.20 -7.96 12.35
CA LYS A 174 25.69 -7.52 13.64
C LYS A 174 24.19 -7.37 13.58
N ASP A 175 23.49 -8.04 14.47
CA ASP A 175 22.10 -7.70 14.79
C ASP A 175 22.11 -6.48 15.69
N ILE A 176 21.60 -5.35 15.19
CA ILE A 176 21.66 -4.09 15.96
C ILE A 176 20.64 -4.06 17.11
N ARG A 177 19.67 -4.98 17.12
CA ARG A 177 18.62 -5.09 18.14
C ARG A 177 19.16 -5.82 19.38
N THR A 178 19.88 -6.92 19.17
CA THR A 178 20.48 -7.71 20.25
C THR A 178 21.89 -7.24 20.61
N GLY A 179 22.58 -6.60 19.65
CA GLY A 179 23.98 -6.23 19.77
C GLY A 179 24.96 -7.37 19.44
N GLU A 180 24.44 -8.58 19.19
CA GLU A 180 25.23 -9.76 18.84
C GLU A 180 25.91 -9.57 17.48
N GLN A 181 27.19 -9.95 17.42
CA GLN A 181 28.00 -9.86 16.22
C GLN A 181 28.70 -11.21 16.02
N VAL A 182 28.48 -11.79 14.84
CA VAL A 182 28.99 -13.12 14.49
C VAL A 182 29.73 -13.07 13.18
N ASP A 183 30.68 -13.99 13.00
CA ASP A 183 31.30 -14.21 11.70
C ASP A 183 30.23 -14.69 10.70
N ALA A 184 30.34 -14.19 9.47
CA ALA A 184 29.35 -14.44 8.43
C ALA A 184 30.04 -14.72 7.10
N ASP A 185 29.33 -15.39 6.21
CA ASP A 185 29.76 -15.63 4.84
C ASP A 185 28.63 -15.15 3.90
N PRO A 186 28.88 -14.22 2.96
CA PRO A 186 27.84 -13.72 2.05
C PRO A 186 27.12 -14.82 1.28
N ALA A 187 27.80 -15.95 1.03
CA ALA A 187 27.26 -17.09 0.31
C ALA A 187 26.31 -17.96 1.17
N ASN A 188 26.48 -17.96 2.50
CA ASN A 188 25.81 -18.92 3.38
C ASN A 188 24.97 -18.30 4.50
N TRP A 189 25.32 -17.10 4.98
CA TRP A 189 24.59 -16.46 6.08
C TRP A 189 23.15 -16.13 5.67
N GLU A 190 22.19 -16.39 6.57
CA GLU A 190 20.79 -16.04 6.39
C GLU A 190 20.22 -15.46 7.69
N PRO A 191 19.40 -14.41 7.61
CA PRO A 191 18.64 -13.95 8.75
C PRO A 191 17.48 -14.90 9.04
N SER A 192 16.81 -14.71 10.17
CA SER A 192 15.60 -15.48 10.49
C SER A 192 14.53 -15.33 9.38
N PRO A 193 13.65 -16.32 9.17
CA PRO A 193 12.55 -16.21 8.20
C PRO A 193 11.59 -15.04 8.47
N GLU A 194 11.63 -14.46 9.67
CA GLU A 194 10.82 -13.30 10.05
C GLU A 194 11.46 -12.00 9.58
N ASP A 195 12.78 -11.99 9.44
CA ASP A 195 13.55 -10.83 9.00
C ASP A 195 13.78 -10.80 7.49
N LEU A 196 13.61 -11.93 6.78
CA LEU A 196 13.72 -11.97 5.32
C LEU A 196 12.73 -11.02 4.63
N HIS A 197 11.49 -10.95 5.13
CA HIS A 197 10.42 -10.17 4.52
C HIS A 197 9.65 -9.33 5.53
N VAL A 198 9.26 -8.13 5.12
CA VAL A 198 8.35 -7.30 5.90
C VAL A 198 7.01 -8.00 5.98
N ARG A 199 6.51 -8.16 7.21
CA ARG A 199 5.18 -8.73 7.46
C ARG A 199 4.22 -7.60 7.83
N ILE A 200 2.99 -7.70 7.34
CA ILE A 200 1.91 -6.83 7.79
C ILE A 200 1.16 -7.60 8.87
N THR A 201 1.16 -7.07 10.08
CA THR A 201 0.34 -7.58 11.17
C THR A 201 -0.96 -6.79 11.23
N THR A 202 -2.07 -7.51 11.39
CA THR A 202 -3.40 -6.93 11.62
C THR A 202 -3.80 -7.24 13.05
N ARG A 203 -4.32 -6.25 13.78
CA ARG A 203 -4.99 -6.49 15.07
C ARG A 203 -6.40 -7.03 14.88
#